data_AF-A0A2D6XK03-F1
#
_entry.id   AF-A0A2D6XK03-F1
#
_cell.length_a   1.000
_cell.length_b   1.000
_cell.length_c   1.000
_cell.angle_alpha   90.00
_cell.angle_beta   90.00
_cell.angle_gamma   90.00
#
_symmetry.space_group_name_H-M   'P 1'
#
loop_
_entity.id
_entity.type
_entity.pdbx_description
1 polymer ?
#
loop_
_entity_poly.entity_id
_entity_poly.type
_entity_poly.pdbx_seq_one_letter_code
_entity_poly.pdbx_strand_id
1 'polypeptide(L)'
;MKKKAAFSTEDQPKGQEDRPTTEARIKRGDPVNLVPQDSGLYHTIVPMKNLTFKMAPNETVIQNGGSFIVFGTDRPATLADGSGATGYQGASSIDLVVGRLASARGGKGPKEGAEVDNSYSGDAARIIISQLTNLDKSFGLAQGVSGVSPLGSGIGIKADDVRLIGRRSIKIVTGKTQGSSGDGPSGEPNSLGGWMHQPSPTIELIAGNHSEERIVWGGMFNPIERINTLQRACLGSNTLDGFKEFADVVGGLWSAVFNLALIQGGFDSLVGVNIHPWIAAAAPAKTTAALDSVISSLWQTRANATFWWWNYLEPYGYKYICSTNVKIC
;
A
#
# COMPACT_ATOMS: atom_id res chain seq x y z
N MET A 1 -37.86 18.87 24.56
CA MET A 1 -37.96 18.62 23.10
C MET A 1 -36.62 18.06 22.61
N LYS A 2 -36.56 16.75 22.30
CA LYS A 2 -35.35 16.13 21.72
C LYS A 2 -35.39 16.31 20.20
N LYS A 3 -34.44 17.06 19.63
CA LYS A 3 -34.23 17.15 18.17
C LYS A 3 -33.81 15.77 17.66
N LYS A 4 -34.63 15.14 16.82
CA LYS A 4 -34.23 13.98 16.02
C LYS A 4 -33.25 14.48 14.95
N ALA A 5 -32.08 13.87 14.88
CA ALA A 5 -31.13 14.07 13.80
C ALA A 5 -31.76 13.58 12.49
N ALA A 6 -31.85 14.47 11.50
CA ALA A 6 -32.19 14.11 10.13
C ALA A 6 -30.97 13.44 9.51
N PHE A 7 -31.09 12.14 9.20
CA PHE A 7 -30.13 11.42 8.37
C PHE A 7 -30.32 11.93 6.94
N SER A 8 -29.31 12.56 6.33
CA SER A 8 -29.39 12.96 4.92
C SER A 8 -29.41 11.70 4.06
N THR A 9 -30.40 11.61 3.17
CA THR A 9 -30.62 10.49 2.25
C THR A 9 -29.62 10.43 1.09
N GLU A 10 -28.57 11.26 1.09
CA GLU A 10 -27.63 11.40 -0.03
C GLU A 10 -26.50 10.34 -0.05
N ASP A 11 -26.28 9.61 1.05
CA ASP A 11 -25.20 8.61 1.18
C ASP A 11 -25.66 7.15 1.05
N GLN A 12 -26.90 6.88 0.61
CA GLN A 12 -27.31 5.50 0.32
C GLN A 12 -26.72 5.03 -1.01
N PRO A 13 -26.17 3.79 -1.09
CA PRO A 13 -25.65 3.26 -2.34
C PRO A 13 -26.75 3.27 -3.41
N LYS A 14 -26.44 3.83 -4.58
CA LYS A 14 -27.34 4.02 -5.75
C LYS A 14 -27.93 2.73 -6.36
N GLY A 15 -27.83 1.58 -5.67
CA GLY A 15 -28.48 0.32 -6.02
C GLY A 15 -29.82 0.08 -5.31
N GLN A 16 -30.32 1.06 -4.53
CA GLN A 16 -31.55 0.93 -3.74
C GLN A 16 -32.80 1.51 -4.42
N GLU A 17 -32.74 1.80 -5.74
CA GLU A 17 -33.84 2.47 -6.45
C GLU A 17 -35.00 1.55 -6.90
N ASP A 18 -34.87 0.22 -6.85
CA ASP A 18 -35.90 -0.71 -7.37
C ASP A 18 -36.76 -1.42 -6.30
N ARG A 19 -36.83 -0.88 -5.06
CA ARG A 19 -37.71 -1.48 -4.05
C ARG A 19 -39.13 -0.89 -4.17
N PRO A 20 -40.15 -1.69 -4.51
CA PRO A 20 -41.51 -1.17 -4.57
C PRO A 20 -41.95 -0.65 -3.21
N THR A 21 -42.42 0.59 -3.17
CA THR A 21 -42.95 1.23 -1.96
C THR A 21 -44.11 0.43 -1.39
N THR A 22 -44.36 0.56 -0.08
CA THR A 22 -45.48 -0.13 0.61
C THR A 22 -46.82 0.12 -0.08
N GLU A 23 -47.00 1.33 -0.63
CA GLU A 23 -48.18 1.70 -1.43
C GLU A 23 -48.27 0.93 -2.76
N ALA A 24 -47.14 0.72 -3.44
CA ALA A 24 -47.07 -0.09 -4.65
C ALA A 24 -47.34 -1.58 -4.39
N ARG A 25 -47.06 -2.07 -3.18
CA ARG A 25 -47.38 -3.44 -2.73
C ARG A 25 -48.86 -3.62 -2.42
N ILE A 26 -49.47 -2.66 -1.71
CA ILE A 26 -50.92 -2.66 -1.43
C ILE A 26 -51.72 -2.65 -2.73
N LYS A 27 -51.31 -1.84 -3.71
CA LYS A 27 -51.95 -1.80 -5.04
C LYS A 27 -51.84 -3.11 -5.83
N ARG A 28 -50.84 -3.94 -5.53
CA ARG A 28 -50.61 -5.23 -6.20
C ARG A 28 -51.34 -6.41 -5.53
N GLY A 29 -51.91 -6.18 -4.35
CA GLY A 29 -52.54 -7.23 -3.54
C GLY A 29 -51.55 -8.08 -2.75
N ASP A 30 -50.28 -7.65 -2.65
CA ASP A 30 -49.26 -8.41 -1.94
C ASP A 30 -49.48 -8.33 -0.41
N PRO A 31 -49.30 -9.43 0.33
CA PRO A 31 -49.43 -9.42 1.79
C PRO A 31 -48.39 -8.47 2.39
N VAL A 32 -48.86 -7.41 3.06
CA VAL A 32 -48.02 -6.38 3.67
C VAL A 32 -47.36 -6.86 4.96
N ASN A 33 -47.98 -7.84 5.64
CA ASN A 33 -47.50 -8.44 6.90
C ASN A 33 -46.50 -9.58 6.70
N LEU A 34 -46.22 -9.97 5.45
CA LEU A 34 -45.20 -10.96 5.13
C LEU A 34 -44.02 -10.27 4.46
N VAL A 35 -42.83 -10.82 4.73
CA VAL A 35 -41.60 -10.40 4.08
C VAL A 35 -41.67 -10.88 2.63
N PRO A 36 -41.56 -9.98 1.63
CA PRO A 36 -41.57 -10.39 0.23
C PRO A 36 -40.44 -11.37 -0.07
N GLN A 37 -40.73 -12.41 -0.84
CA GLN A 37 -39.74 -13.43 -1.22
C GLN A 37 -38.60 -12.88 -2.10
N ASP A 38 -38.77 -11.67 -2.65
CA ASP A 38 -37.83 -10.94 -3.50
C ASP A 38 -37.12 -9.78 -2.77
N SER A 39 -37.37 -9.61 -1.46
CA SER A 39 -36.91 -8.41 -0.71
C SER A 39 -35.47 -8.47 -0.20
N GLY A 40 -34.84 -9.65 -0.22
CA GLY A 40 -33.57 -9.90 0.46
C GLY A 40 -33.62 -9.92 2.00
N LEU A 41 -34.75 -9.59 2.62
CA LEU A 41 -34.92 -9.65 4.07
C LEU A 41 -34.99 -11.11 4.52
N TYR A 42 -34.37 -11.44 5.66
CA TYR A 42 -34.32 -12.83 6.18
C TYR A 42 -33.81 -13.86 5.16
N HIS A 43 -32.82 -13.50 4.33
CA HIS A 43 -32.26 -14.37 3.29
C HIS A 43 -33.26 -14.81 2.21
N THR A 44 -34.37 -14.07 2.03
CA THR A 44 -35.22 -14.26 0.84
C THR A 44 -34.41 -13.94 -0.42
N ILE A 45 -34.80 -14.54 -1.55
CA ILE A 45 -34.10 -14.36 -2.82
C ILE A 45 -34.12 -12.86 -3.17
N VAL A 46 -33.02 -12.33 -3.70
CA VAL A 46 -32.99 -10.98 -4.28
C VAL A 46 -32.94 -11.17 -5.79
N PRO A 47 -33.80 -10.49 -6.58
CA PRO A 47 -33.68 -10.50 -8.02
C PRO A 47 -32.33 -9.91 -8.41
N MET A 48 -31.41 -10.77 -8.83
CA MET A 48 -30.11 -10.36 -9.37
C MET A 48 -30.22 -10.25 -10.88
N LYS A 49 -29.41 -9.37 -11.47
CA LYS A 49 -29.26 -9.33 -12.94
C LYS A 49 -28.85 -10.72 -13.41
N ASN A 50 -29.65 -11.33 -14.28
CA ASN A 50 -29.35 -12.65 -14.80
C ASN A 50 -28.03 -12.57 -15.58
N LEU A 51 -27.05 -13.35 -15.17
CA LEU A 51 -25.68 -13.31 -15.64
C LEU A 51 -25.30 -14.71 -16.10
N THR A 52 -24.94 -14.84 -17.36
CA THR A 52 -24.48 -16.12 -17.91
C THR A 52 -22.96 -16.11 -17.92
N PHE A 53 -22.33 -16.95 -17.09
CA PHE A 53 -20.88 -17.08 -17.12
C PHE A 53 -20.46 -17.92 -18.32
N LYS A 54 -19.52 -17.39 -19.11
CA LYS A 54 -18.96 -18.08 -20.26
C LYS A 54 -17.92 -19.10 -19.78
N MET A 55 -18.35 -20.34 -19.66
CA MET A 55 -17.49 -21.46 -19.24
C MET A 55 -16.56 -21.91 -20.38
N ALA A 56 -15.33 -22.28 -20.01
CA ALA A 56 -14.43 -23.02 -20.90
C ALA A 56 -14.86 -24.51 -20.97
N PRO A 57 -14.47 -25.26 -22.02
CA PRO A 57 -14.87 -26.67 -22.17
C PRO A 57 -14.43 -27.59 -21.03
N ASN A 58 -13.39 -27.22 -20.29
CA ASN A 58 -12.83 -27.95 -19.17
C ASN A 58 -13.19 -27.34 -17.80
N GLU A 59 -14.09 -26.35 -17.77
CA GLU A 59 -14.55 -25.72 -16.53
C GLU A 59 -15.83 -26.40 -16.02
N THR A 60 -15.88 -26.67 -14.72
CA THR A 60 -17.10 -27.05 -14.00
C THR A 60 -17.48 -25.93 -13.05
N VAL A 61 -18.71 -25.42 -13.19
CA VAL A 61 -19.18 -24.24 -12.47
C VAL A 61 -20.32 -24.63 -11.55
N ILE A 62 -20.16 -24.34 -10.26
CA ILE A 62 -21.23 -24.39 -9.28
C ILE A 62 -21.67 -22.95 -9.02
N GLN A 63 -22.91 -22.62 -9.35
CA GLN A 63 -23.47 -21.28 -9.22
C GLN A 63 -24.64 -21.26 -8.23
N ASN A 64 -24.65 -20.24 -7.37
CA ASN A 64 -25.81 -19.89 -6.56
C ASN A 64 -25.98 -18.36 -6.54
N GLY A 65 -26.98 -17.86 -7.27
CA GLY A 65 -27.16 -16.42 -7.49
C GLY A 65 -25.92 -15.79 -8.11
N GLY A 66 -25.37 -14.77 -7.46
CA GLY A 66 -24.14 -14.07 -7.85
C GLY A 66 -22.84 -14.66 -7.31
N SER A 67 -22.89 -15.86 -6.70
CA SER A 67 -21.72 -16.58 -6.19
C SER A 67 -21.37 -17.78 -7.09
N PHE A 68 -20.07 -17.97 -7.32
CA PHE A 68 -19.56 -18.97 -8.25
C PHE A 68 -18.35 -19.68 -7.65
N ILE A 69 -18.31 -21.00 -7.83
CA ILE A 69 -17.13 -21.83 -7.63
C ILE A 69 -16.82 -22.44 -8.99
N VAL A 70 -15.64 -22.15 -9.53
CA VAL A 70 -15.21 -22.67 -10.83
C VAL A 70 -14.01 -23.57 -10.62
N PHE A 71 -14.14 -24.82 -11.05
CA PHE A 71 -13.05 -25.76 -11.17
C PHE A 71 -12.62 -25.81 -12.62
N GLY A 72 -11.33 -25.72 -12.91
CA GLY A 72 -10.85 -25.78 -14.28
C GLY A 72 -9.36 -25.51 -14.37
N THR A 73 -8.96 -24.76 -15.39
CA THR A 73 -7.57 -24.32 -15.57
C THR A 73 -7.43 -22.82 -15.39
N ASP A 74 -6.21 -22.36 -15.07
CA ASP A 74 -5.90 -20.94 -14.92
C ASP A 74 -6.36 -20.12 -16.14
N ARG A 75 -7.30 -19.20 -15.90
CA ARG A 75 -7.91 -18.31 -16.89
C ARG A 75 -8.24 -16.94 -16.29
N PRO A 76 -7.35 -15.95 -16.38
CA PRO A 76 -7.55 -14.66 -15.73
C PRO A 76 -8.58 -13.76 -16.42
N ALA A 77 -8.78 -13.93 -17.73
CA ALA A 77 -9.70 -13.11 -18.51
C ALA A 77 -10.48 -13.95 -19.54
N THR A 78 -10.10 -13.88 -20.82
CA THR A 78 -10.82 -14.56 -21.90
C THR A 78 -10.40 -16.03 -22.02
N LEU A 79 -11.09 -16.79 -22.87
CA LEU A 79 -10.74 -18.20 -23.18
C LEU A 79 -9.32 -18.37 -23.77
N ALA A 80 -8.71 -17.30 -24.26
CA ALA A 80 -7.36 -17.31 -24.82
C ALA A 80 -6.27 -16.91 -23.80
N ASP A 81 -6.66 -16.58 -22.56
CA ASP A 81 -5.75 -16.06 -21.54
C ASP A 81 -5.41 -17.11 -20.47
N GLY A 82 -4.25 -16.93 -19.85
CA GLY A 82 -3.78 -17.75 -18.73
C GLY A 82 -3.00 -18.99 -19.14
N SER A 83 -2.50 -19.69 -18.14
CA SER A 83 -1.73 -20.91 -18.36
C SER A 83 -2.59 -22.05 -18.95
N GLY A 84 -3.89 -22.06 -18.67
CA GLY A 84 -4.84 -23.01 -19.24
C GLY A 84 -4.98 -22.89 -20.75
N ALA A 85 -5.09 -21.65 -21.27
CA ALA A 85 -5.21 -21.41 -22.71
C ALA A 85 -3.91 -21.68 -23.49
N THR A 86 -2.75 -21.52 -22.84
CA THR A 86 -1.44 -21.78 -23.45
C THR A 86 -1.13 -23.28 -23.54
N GLY A 87 -1.93 -24.13 -22.89
CA GLY A 87 -1.74 -25.59 -22.90
C GLY A 87 -0.66 -26.09 -21.94
N TYR A 88 -0.31 -25.31 -20.91
CA TYR A 88 0.60 -25.80 -19.88
C TYR A 88 -0.01 -26.99 -19.13
N GLN A 89 0.81 -28.02 -18.91
CA GLN A 89 0.44 -29.13 -18.04
C GLN A 89 0.43 -28.65 -16.58
N GLY A 90 -0.50 -29.19 -15.78
CA GLY A 90 -0.62 -28.81 -14.35
C GLY A 90 -1.13 -27.39 -14.11
N ALA A 91 -1.93 -26.83 -15.03
CA ALA A 91 -2.55 -25.52 -14.86
C ALA A 91 -3.89 -25.56 -14.12
N SER A 92 -4.15 -26.59 -13.30
CA SER A 92 -5.40 -26.74 -12.57
C SER A 92 -5.60 -25.59 -11.58
N SER A 93 -6.83 -25.09 -11.50
CA SER A 93 -7.19 -23.97 -10.63
C SER A 93 -8.59 -24.12 -10.05
N ILE A 94 -8.77 -23.49 -8.89
CA ILE A 94 -10.04 -23.31 -8.19
C ILE A 94 -10.26 -21.82 -8.01
N ASP A 95 -11.36 -21.32 -8.54
CA ASP A 95 -11.74 -19.92 -8.50
C ASP A 95 -13.03 -19.73 -7.70
N LEU A 96 -12.94 -19.02 -6.58
CA LEU A 96 -14.06 -18.64 -5.73
C LEU A 96 -14.35 -17.17 -5.96
N VAL A 97 -15.49 -16.86 -6.57
CA VAL A 97 -15.80 -15.47 -6.95
C VAL A 97 -17.25 -15.11 -6.67
N VAL A 98 -17.43 -13.88 -6.18
CA VAL A 98 -18.73 -13.29 -5.89
C VAL A 98 -18.83 -11.94 -6.59
N GLY A 99 -19.99 -11.65 -7.17
CA GLY A 99 -20.24 -10.36 -7.83
C GLY A 99 -19.37 -10.16 -9.06
N ARG A 100 -19.45 -11.10 -10.02
CA ARG A 100 -18.69 -11.03 -11.27
C ARG A 100 -18.99 -9.74 -12.03
N LEU A 101 -17.95 -9.03 -12.45
CA LEU A 101 -18.04 -7.73 -13.13
C LEU A 101 -18.85 -6.66 -12.38
N ALA A 102 -18.96 -6.74 -11.05
CA ALA A 102 -19.69 -5.74 -10.26
C ALA A 102 -19.16 -4.31 -10.47
N SER A 103 -17.85 -4.13 -10.61
CA SER A 103 -17.24 -2.81 -10.84
C SER A 103 -17.27 -2.38 -12.32
N ALA A 104 -17.72 -3.23 -13.24
CA ALA A 104 -17.81 -2.90 -14.65
C ALA A 104 -18.74 -1.72 -14.91
N ARG A 105 -18.49 -1.01 -16.02
CA ARG A 105 -19.27 0.18 -16.46
C ARG A 105 -19.33 1.28 -15.38
N GLY A 106 -18.24 1.45 -14.63
CA GLY A 106 -18.15 2.43 -13.54
C GLY A 106 -19.03 2.06 -12.35
N GLY A 107 -19.05 0.79 -11.95
CA GLY A 107 -19.81 0.30 -10.80
C GLY A 107 -21.30 0.01 -11.06
N LYS A 108 -21.74 0.03 -12.32
CA LYS A 108 -23.14 -0.32 -12.70
C LYS A 108 -23.34 -1.82 -12.86
N GLY A 109 -22.27 -2.60 -12.79
CA GLY A 109 -22.27 -4.04 -13.01
C GLY A 109 -22.50 -4.43 -14.48
N PRO A 110 -22.60 -5.74 -14.75
CA PRO A 110 -22.90 -6.25 -16.09
C PRO A 110 -24.29 -5.78 -16.57
N LYS A 111 -24.48 -5.81 -17.89
CA LYS A 111 -25.83 -5.69 -18.47
C LYS A 111 -26.62 -6.96 -18.12
N GLU A 112 -27.92 -6.82 -17.93
CA GLU A 112 -28.80 -7.98 -17.72
C GLU A 112 -28.78 -8.89 -18.95
N GLY A 113 -28.68 -10.20 -18.73
CA GLY A 113 -28.58 -11.21 -19.78
C GLY A 113 -27.23 -11.23 -20.50
N ALA A 114 -26.23 -10.46 -20.04
CA ALA A 114 -24.91 -10.49 -20.66
C ALA A 114 -24.19 -11.82 -20.38
N GLU A 115 -23.53 -12.34 -21.41
CA GLU A 115 -22.48 -13.34 -21.24
C GLU A 115 -21.21 -12.65 -20.77
N VAL A 116 -20.58 -13.22 -19.74
CA VAL A 116 -19.41 -12.62 -19.11
C VAL A 116 -18.26 -13.60 -18.97
N ASP A 117 -17.07 -13.10 -19.28
CA ASP A 117 -15.79 -13.75 -19.04
C ASP A 117 -15.27 -13.45 -17.63
N ASN A 118 -14.12 -14.04 -17.27
CA ASN A 118 -13.42 -13.70 -16.05
C ASN A 118 -12.88 -12.25 -16.13
N SER A 119 -12.86 -11.56 -14.99
CA SER A 119 -12.24 -10.24 -14.89
C SER A 119 -11.77 -9.98 -13.47
N TYR A 120 -10.49 -10.23 -13.21
CA TYR A 120 -9.93 -10.10 -11.86
C TYR A 120 -10.02 -8.66 -11.32
N SER A 121 -10.02 -7.65 -12.19
CA SER A 121 -10.21 -6.25 -11.83
C SER A 121 -11.69 -5.87 -11.64
N GLY A 122 -12.59 -6.52 -12.39
CA GLY A 122 -14.01 -6.20 -12.47
C GLY A 122 -14.86 -6.79 -11.34
N ASP A 123 -14.37 -7.83 -10.67
CA ASP A 123 -15.15 -8.58 -9.68
C ASP A 123 -15.15 -7.92 -8.31
N ALA A 124 -16.22 -8.15 -7.53
CA ALA A 124 -16.34 -7.61 -6.18
C ALA A 124 -15.39 -8.29 -5.19
N ALA A 125 -15.38 -9.63 -5.17
CA ALA A 125 -14.48 -10.40 -4.32
C ALA A 125 -14.09 -11.73 -4.97
N ARG A 126 -12.81 -12.10 -4.86
CA ARG A 126 -12.22 -13.27 -5.52
C ARG A 126 -11.10 -13.89 -4.68
N ILE A 127 -11.11 -15.21 -4.61
CA ILE A 127 -9.97 -16.03 -4.16
C ILE A 127 -9.67 -17.02 -5.28
N ILE A 128 -8.48 -16.90 -5.87
CA ILE A 128 -7.99 -17.82 -6.89
C ILE A 128 -6.88 -18.67 -6.30
N ILE A 129 -6.98 -19.98 -6.46
CA ILE A 129 -5.95 -20.96 -6.12
C ILE A 129 -5.53 -21.61 -7.43
N SER A 130 -4.29 -21.44 -7.86
CA SER A 130 -3.79 -22.03 -9.09
C SER A 130 -2.47 -22.76 -8.87
N GLN A 131 -2.34 -23.93 -9.48
CA GLN A 131 -1.09 -24.69 -9.50
C GLN A 131 -0.03 -24.02 -10.40
N LEU A 132 -0.47 -23.31 -11.45
CA LEU A 132 0.42 -22.63 -12.37
C LEU A 132 -0.26 -21.38 -12.92
N THR A 133 0.21 -20.22 -12.49
CA THR A 133 -0.28 -18.92 -12.92
C THR A 133 0.81 -17.86 -12.77
N ASN A 134 0.59 -16.70 -13.38
CA ASN A 134 1.34 -15.49 -13.07
C ASN A 134 0.39 -14.52 -12.36
N LEU A 135 0.44 -14.51 -11.03
CA LEU A 135 -0.45 -13.67 -10.21
C LEU A 135 -0.21 -12.19 -10.45
N ASP A 136 1.05 -11.75 -10.51
CA ASP A 136 1.39 -10.33 -10.67
C ASP A 136 0.84 -9.79 -11.99
N LYS A 137 0.99 -10.55 -13.09
CA LYS A 137 0.43 -10.17 -14.39
C LYS A 137 -1.09 -10.21 -14.39
N SER A 138 -1.70 -11.20 -13.73
CA SER A 138 -3.16 -11.39 -13.73
C SER A 138 -3.88 -10.32 -12.90
N PHE A 139 -3.28 -9.89 -11.79
CA PHE A 139 -3.82 -8.83 -10.92
C PHE A 139 -3.26 -7.44 -11.22
N GLY A 140 -2.24 -7.33 -12.08
CA GLY A 140 -1.57 -6.07 -12.40
C GLY A 140 -0.78 -5.50 -11.22
N LEU A 141 -0.07 -6.36 -10.47
CA LEU A 141 0.68 -5.96 -9.29
C LEU A 141 2.03 -5.33 -9.65
N ALA A 142 2.46 -4.36 -8.84
CA ALA A 142 3.78 -3.77 -8.90
C ALA A 142 4.83 -4.80 -8.49
N GLN A 143 5.97 -4.80 -9.19
CA GLN A 143 6.99 -5.85 -9.07
C GLN A 143 7.71 -5.91 -7.73
N GLY A 144 7.68 -4.82 -6.94
CA GLY A 144 8.40 -4.76 -5.67
C GLY A 144 9.91 -4.99 -5.80
N VAL A 145 10.53 -5.58 -4.78
CA VAL A 145 12.00 -5.81 -4.72
C VAL A 145 12.37 -7.16 -5.32
N SER A 146 11.47 -8.14 -5.20
CA SER A 146 11.64 -9.51 -5.68
C SER A 146 11.44 -9.62 -7.20
N GLY A 147 10.97 -8.56 -7.85
CA GLY A 147 10.68 -8.52 -9.28
C GLY A 147 9.35 -9.19 -9.62
N VAL A 148 9.08 -9.36 -10.91
CA VAL A 148 7.88 -10.09 -11.37
C VAL A 148 7.97 -11.53 -10.91
N SER A 149 6.95 -12.01 -10.20
CA SER A 149 6.82 -13.42 -9.87
C SER A 149 6.87 -14.26 -11.15
N PRO A 150 7.79 -15.25 -11.23
CA PRO A 150 7.77 -16.19 -12.33
C PRO A 150 6.47 -17.01 -12.29
N LEU A 151 6.23 -17.72 -13.39
CA LEU A 151 5.10 -18.65 -13.48
C LEU A 151 5.24 -19.70 -12.37
N GLY A 152 4.20 -19.89 -11.57
CA GLY A 152 4.23 -20.83 -10.45
C GLY A 152 2.87 -21.00 -9.79
N SER A 153 2.82 -21.84 -8.75
CA SER A 153 1.61 -21.97 -7.95
C SER A 153 1.40 -20.74 -7.09
N GLY A 154 0.17 -20.29 -6.94
CA GLY A 154 -0.11 -19.13 -6.13
C GLY A 154 -1.57 -19.04 -5.71
N ILE A 155 -1.78 -18.27 -4.64
CA ILE A 155 -3.10 -17.89 -4.18
C ILE A 155 -3.23 -16.37 -4.26
N GLY A 156 -4.21 -15.89 -5.02
CA GLY A 156 -4.55 -14.48 -5.11
C GLY A 156 -5.84 -14.20 -4.34
N ILE A 157 -5.83 -13.21 -3.47
CA ILE A 157 -7.01 -12.77 -2.71
C ILE A 157 -7.25 -11.30 -3.04
N LYS A 158 -8.45 -10.98 -3.51
CA LYS A 158 -8.87 -9.61 -3.83
C LYS A 158 -10.29 -9.36 -3.33
N ALA A 159 -10.46 -8.27 -2.62
CA ALA A 159 -11.74 -7.71 -2.19
C ALA A 159 -11.53 -6.23 -1.85
N ASP A 160 -12.60 -5.50 -1.55
CA ASP A 160 -12.51 -4.12 -1.03
C ASP A 160 -11.82 -4.09 0.34
N ASP A 161 -12.19 -5.03 1.22
CA ASP A 161 -11.59 -5.23 2.54
C ASP A 161 -11.18 -6.70 2.72
N VAL A 162 -9.92 -6.93 3.12
CA VAL A 162 -9.42 -8.26 3.49
C VAL A 162 -8.94 -8.23 4.93
N ARG A 163 -9.55 -9.05 5.79
CA ARG A 163 -9.19 -9.17 7.22
C ARG A 163 -8.67 -10.58 7.50
N LEU A 164 -7.43 -10.67 7.99
CA LEU A 164 -6.86 -11.90 8.52
C LEU A 164 -6.96 -11.88 10.05
N ILE A 165 -7.78 -12.76 10.64
CA ILE A 165 -8.07 -12.75 12.07
C ILE A 165 -7.61 -14.07 12.70
N GLY A 166 -6.58 -14.01 13.55
CA GLY A 166 -6.12 -15.13 14.37
C GLY A 166 -6.45 -14.90 15.85
N ARG A 167 -7.17 -15.82 16.49
CA ARG A 167 -7.51 -15.71 17.93
C ARG A 167 -6.31 -15.89 18.87
N ARG A 168 -5.21 -16.48 18.39
CA ARG A 168 -3.96 -16.66 19.15
C ARG A 168 -2.80 -15.91 18.49
N SER A 169 -2.49 -16.24 17.26
CA SER A 169 -1.35 -15.69 16.54
C SER A 169 -1.56 -15.87 15.03
N ILE A 170 -1.02 -14.94 14.24
CA ILE A 170 -0.85 -15.10 12.79
C ILE A 170 0.66 -15.17 12.54
N LYS A 171 1.11 -16.19 11.83
CA LYS A 171 2.53 -16.36 11.45
C LYS A 171 2.61 -16.43 9.92
N ILE A 172 3.35 -15.51 9.33
CA ILE A 172 3.67 -15.49 7.89
C ILE A 172 5.15 -15.88 7.77
N VAL A 173 5.44 -16.96 7.05
CA VAL A 173 6.80 -17.49 6.88
C VAL A 173 7.07 -17.61 5.39
N THR A 174 8.27 -17.22 4.96
CA THR A 174 8.76 -17.41 3.60
C THR A 174 9.99 -18.33 3.61
N GLY A 175 10.22 -19.04 2.51
CA GLY A 175 11.32 -19.99 2.36
C GLY A 175 10.90 -21.46 2.53
N LYS A 176 11.90 -22.34 2.52
CA LYS A 176 11.72 -23.80 2.58
C LYS A 176 11.29 -24.27 3.97
N THR A 177 10.57 -25.39 4.01
CA THR A 177 10.28 -26.09 5.26
C THR A 177 11.56 -26.60 5.93
N GLN A 178 11.66 -26.40 7.26
CA GLN A 178 12.77 -26.95 8.04
C GLN A 178 12.55 -28.44 8.28
N GLY A 179 13.59 -29.25 8.04
CA GLY A 179 13.54 -30.70 8.31
C GLY A 179 12.83 -31.53 7.25
N SER A 180 12.54 -30.98 6.07
CA SER A 180 12.06 -31.76 4.92
C SER A 180 13.20 -32.63 4.36
N SER A 181 13.41 -33.81 4.94
CA SER A 181 14.30 -34.84 4.38
C SER A 181 13.47 -35.77 3.49
N GLY A 182 13.62 -35.68 2.17
CA GLY A 182 12.93 -36.57 1.23
C GLY A 182 12.68 -35.98 -0.16
N ASP A 183 12.57 -34.66 -0.27
CA ASP A 183 12.16 -33.98 -1.52
C ASP A 183 13.33 -33.58 -2.43
N GLY A 184 14.56 -33.95 -2.06
CA GLY A 184 15.77 -33.74 -2.84
C GLY A 184 17.02 -33.45 -1.98
N PRO A 185 18.22 -33.48 -2.57
CA PRO A 185 19.48 -33.26 -1.86
C PRO A 185 19.62 -31.86 -1.24
N SER A 186 18.83 -30.87 -1.68
CA SER A 186 18.84 -29.50 -1.13
C SER A 186 17.50 -29.08 -0.49
N GLY A 187 16.65 -30.04 -0.10
CA GLY A 187 15.34 -29.82 0.53
C GLY A 187 14.19 -29.61 -0.46
N GLU A 188 13.08 -29.05 0.04
CA GLU A 188 11.82 -28.80 -0.69
C GLU A 188 12.01 -27.93 -1.97
N PRO A 189 11.64 -28.44 -3.16
CA PRO A 189 11.61 -27.66 -4.41
C PRO A 189 10.31 -26.84 -4.54
N ASN A 190 10.27 -25.90 -5.49
CA ASN A 190 9.02 -25.19 -5.82
C ASN A 190 8.05 -26.10 -6.60
N SER A 191 6.83 -25.62 -6.85
CA SER A 191 5.76 -26.37 -7.55
C SER A 191 6.08 -26.80 -8.99
N LEU A 192 7.15 -26.27 -9.58
CA LEU A 192 7.68 -26.67 -10.88
C LEU A 192 8.91 -27.59 -10.78
N GLY A 193 9.29 -28.02 -9.57
CA GLY A 193 10.49 -28.82 -9.31
C GLY A 193 11.79 -28.01 -9.33
N GLY A 194 11.72 -26.70 -9.47
CA GLY A 194 12.87 -25.80 -9.47
C GLY A 194 13.40 -25.52 -8.06
N TRP A 195 14.69 -25.24 -7.98
CA TRP A 195 15.34 -24.85 -6.73
C TRP A 195 14.93 -23.44 -6.32
N MET A 196 14.56 -23.25 -5.04
CA MET A 196 14.32 -21.92 -4.50
C MET A 196 15.65 -21.18 -4.30
N HIS A 197 15.73 -19.94 -4.80
CA HIS A 197 16.87 -19.07 -4.61
C HIS A 197 17.12 -18.81 -3.10
N GLN A 198 18.39 -18.76 -2.70
CA GLN A 198 18.81 -18.37 -1.35
C GLN A 198 19.56 -17.04 -1.44
N PRO A 199 19.27 -16.06 -0.57
CA PRO A 199 18.40 -16.12 0.61
C PRO A 199 16.90 -16.28 0.28
N SER A 200 16.11 -16.78 1.24
CA SER A 200 14.67 -17.00 1.06
C SER A 200 13.95 -15.71 0.61
N PRO A 201 12.87 -15.82 -0.20
CA PRO A 201 12.14 -14.66 -0.68
C PRO A 201 11.67 -13.74 0.45
N THR A 202 11.71 -12.43 0.23
CA THR A 202 11.28 -11.45 1.22
C THR A 202 9.76 -11.36 1.31
N ILE A 203 9.24 -10.96 2.46
CA ILE A 203 7.84 -10.54 2.60
C ILE A 203 7.75 -9.09 2.12
N GLU A 204 6.90 -8.84 1.13
CA GLU A 204 6.69 -7.51 0.58
C GLU A 204 5.32 -6.96 0.94
N LEU A 205 5.30 -5.76 1.52
CA LEU A 205 4.07 -5.04 1.85
C LEU A 205 4.00 -3.82 0.94
N ILE A 206 3.30 -3.97 -0.19
CA ILE A 206 3.17 -2.92 -1.21
C ILE A 206 1.85 -2.18 -1.00
N ALA A 207 1.93 -0.87 -0.77
CA ALA A 207 0.76 -0.02 -0.65
C ALA A 207 0.64 0.92 -1.85
N GLY A 208 -0.55 1.00 -2.44
CA GLY A 208 -0.85 1.87 -3.59
C GLY A 208 -0.56 1.26 -4.96
N ASN A 209 0.11 0.11 -5.06
CA ASN A 209 0.37 -0.57 -6.33
C ASN A 209 1.01 0.31 -7.42
N HIS A 210 1.89 1.24 -7.02
CA HIS A 210 2.61 2.12 -7.92
C HIS A 210 4.11 1.86 -7.78
N SER A 211 4.80 1.62 -8.91
CA SER A 211 6.26 1.42 -8.96
C SER A 211 7.00 2.63 -9.54
N GLU A 212 6.27 3.64 -10.00
CA GLU A 212 6.86 4.82 -10.63
C GLU A 212 7.50 5.73 -9.58
N GLU A 213 8.63 6.34 -9.95
CA GLU A 213 9.25 7.37 -9.13
C GLU A 213 8.31 8.58 -9.05
N ARG A 214 8.02 9.05 -7.84
CA ARG A 214 7.30 10.31 -7.68
C ARG A 214 8.31 11.45 -7.77
N ILE A 215 8.00 12.42 -8.62
CA ILE A 215 8.74 13.68 -8.68
C ILE A 215 8.21 14.57 -7.56
N VAL A 216 9.10 15.00 -6.68
CA VAL A 216 8.73 15.82 -5.52
C VAL A 216 9.46 17.15 -5.60
N TRP A 217 8.70 18.22 -5.46
CA TRP A 217 9.26 19.57 -5.37
C TRP A 217 9.73 19.80 -3.93
N GLY A 218 11.04 19.87 -3.72
CA GLY A 218 11.63 20.00 -2.38
C GLY A 218 11.56 21.39 -1.78
N GLY A 219 10.83 22.33 -2.39
CA GLY A 219 10.78 23.74 -1.96
C GLY A 219 11.58 24.67 -2.87
N MET A 220 11.55 25.98 -2.55
CA MET A 220 12.21 27.03 -3.34
C MET A 220 13.73 26.89 -3.43
N PHE A 221 14.35 26.17 -2.48
CA PHE A 221 15.80 26.03 -2.34
C PHE A 221 16.33 24.63 -2.61
N ASN A 222 15.47 23.65 -2.89
CA ASN A 222 15.89 22.28 -3.18
C ASN A 222 15.54 21.93 -4.62
N PRO A 223 16.42 21.18 -5.32
CA PRO A 223 16.13 20.72 -6.67
C PRO A 223 14.91 19.79 -6.67
N ILE A 224 14.30 19.67 -7.84
CA ILE A 224 13.30 18.65 -8.09
C ILE A 224 13.97 17.29 -7.94
N GLU A 225 13.50 16.47 -7.00
CA GLU A 225 14.06 15.16 -6.73
C GLU A 225 13.08 14.05 -7.11
N ARG A 226 13.64 12.94 -7.59
CA ARG A 226 12.89 11.72 -7.88
C ARG A 226 13.01 10.78 -6.69
N ILE A 227 11.88 10.41 -6.11
CA ILE A 227 11.83 9.53 -4.95
C ILE A 227 11.09 8.27 -5.33
N ASN A 228 11.69 7.12 -5.00
CA ASN A 228 11.01 5.83 -5.16
C ASN A 228 9.78 5.79 -4.24
N THR A 229 8.62 5.50 -4.82
CA THR A 229 7.34 5.39 -4.11
C THR A 229 7.28 4.15 -3.23
N LEU A 230 7.97 3.08 -3.62
CA LEU A 230 8.09 1.86 -2.84
C LEU A 230 9.22 2.01 -1.83
N GLN A 231 8.84 2.21 -0.56
CA GLN A 231 9.77 2.33 0.55
C GLN A 231 9.61 1.14 1.50
N ARG A 232 10.72 0.74 2.13
CA ARG A 232 10.69 -0.29 3.17
C ARG A 232 10.01 0.27 4.41
N ALA A 233 9.26 -0.58 5.11
CA ALA A 233 8.67 -0.19 6.38
C ALA A 233 9.76 -0.13 7.46
N CYS A 234 10.09 1.08 7.92
CA CYS A 234 10.90 1.29 9.12
C CYS A 234 10.02 1.24 10.38
N LEU A 235 10.63 1.04 11.56
CA LEU A 235 9.96 1.30 12.84
C LEU A 235 9.77 2.81 12.98
N GLY A 236 8.71 3.32 12.35
CA GLY A 236 8.52 4.75 12.07
C GLY A 236 8.75 5.64 13.29
N SER A 237 8.06 5.37 14.40
CA SER A 237 8.15 6.18 15.62
C SER A 237 9.55 6.16 16.25
N ASN A 238 10.15 4.98 16.43
CA ASN A 238 11.48 4.89 17.05
C ASN A 238 12.56 5.52 16.17
N THR A 239 12.47 5.34 14.85
CA THR A 239 13.41 5.99 13.91
C THR A 239 13.20 7.50 13.91
N LEU A 240 11.95 7.97 13.91
CA LEU A 240 11.61 9.39 14.00
C LEU A 240 12.16 10.02 15.29
N ASP A 241 11.94 9.38 16.44
CA ASP A 241 12.39 9.88 17.73
C ASP A 241 13.92 9.86 17.84
N GLY A 242 14.58 8.79 17.36
CA GLY A 242 16.04 8.74 17.27
C GLY A 242 16.62 9.87 16.40
N PHE A 243 15.95 10.24 15.30
CA PHE A 243 16.36 11.38 14.50
C PHE A 243 16.11 12.73 15.17
N LYS A 244 15.05 12.88 15.96
CA LYS A 244 14.82 14.09 16.78
C LYS A 244 15.91 14.24 17.83
N GLU A 245 16.23 13.18 18.56
CA GLU A 245 17.32 13.18 19.55
C GLU A 245 18.67 13.51 18.90
N PHE A 246 18.93 12.95 17.71
CA PHE A 246 20.12 13.30 16.95
C PHE A 246 20.15 14.79 16.56
N ALA A 247 19.02 15.36 16.14
CA ALA A 247 18.92 16.78 15.82
C ALA A 247 19.19 17.67 17.04
N ASP A 248 18.71 17.27 18.22
CA ASP A 248 18.96 17.98 19.47
C ASP A 248 20.44 17.93 19.88
N VAL A 249 21.10 16.78 19.73
CA VAL A 249 22.56 16.63 19.97
C VAL A 249 23.35 17.56 19.04
N VAL A 250 23.00 17.60 17.76
CA VAL A 250 23.63 18.50 16.79
C VAL A 250 23.37 19.97 17.14
N GLY A 251 22.15 20.30 17.60
CA GLY A 251 21.80 21.62 18.12
C GLY A 251 22.64 22.04 19.33
N GLY A 252 22.93 21.09 20.22
CA GLY A 252 23.84 21.26 21.35
C GLY A 252 25.28 21.56 20.89
N LEU A 253 25.79 20.82 19.90
CA LEU A 253 27.11 21.06 19.32
C LEU A 253 27.23 22.45 18.69
N TRP A 254 26.24 22.90 17.91
CA TRP A 254 26.25 24.26 17.35
C TRP A 254 26.27 25.33 18.44
N SER A 255 25.51 25.12 19.53
CA SER A 255 25.48 26.06 20.65
C SER A 255 26.84 26.13 21.36
N ALA A 256 27.51 24.99 21.54
CA ALA A 256 28.85 24.93 22.12
C ALA A 256 29.91 25.62 21.23
N VAL A 257 29.89 25.36 19.92
CA VAL A 257 30.82 25.99 18.96
C VAL A 257 30.57 27.50 18.87
N PHE A 258 29.31 27.94 18.88
CA PHE A 258 28.97 29.36 18.89
C PHE A 258 29.49 30.07 20.15
N ASN A 259 29.30 29.47 21.32
CA ASN A 259 29.82 30.01 22.58
C ASN A 259 31.36 30.05 22.59
N LEU A 260 32.02 29.02 22.07
CA LEU A 260 33.48 28.99 21.93
C LEU A 260 33.97 30.11 21.02
N ALA A 261 33.32 30.32 19.88
CA ALA A 261 33.65 31.41 18.96
C ALA A 261 33.52 32.78 19.66
N LEU A 262 32.42 33.04 20.38
CA LEU A 262 32.25 34.29 21.12
C LEU A 262 33.33 34.51 22.20
N ILE A 263 33.67 33.46 22.97
CA ILE A 263 34.70 33.54 24.00
C ILE A 263 36.08 33.81 23.38
N GLN A 264 36.42 33.11 22.30
CA GLN A 264 37.67 33.32 21.58
C GLN A 264 37.75 34.74 21.01
N GLY A 265 36.64 35.26 20.48
CA GLY A 265 36.51 36.64 20.06
C GLY A 265 36.82 37.66 21.16
N GLY A 266 36.22 37.46 22.34
CA GLY A 266 36.49 38.28 23.51
C GLY A 266 37.96 38.21 23.95
N PHE A 267 38.52 36.99 24.01
CA PHE A 267 39.92 36.78 24.40
C PHE A 267 40.92 37.46 23.45
N ASP A 268 40.78 37.24 22.14
CA ASP A 268 41.67 37.81 21.14
C ASP A 268 41.57 39.35 21.12
N SER A 269 40.38 39.91 21.40
CA SER A 269 40.21 41.36 21.51
C SER A 269 41.01 41.97 22.67
N LEU A 270 41.16 41.24 23.78
CA LEU A 270 41.92 41.68 24.95
C LEU A 270 43.43 41.52 24.75
N VAL A 271 43.87 40.36 24.24
CA VAL A 271 45.30 40.05 24.06
C VAL A 271 45.89 40.75 22.83
N GLY A 272 45.04 41.13 21.87
CA GLY A 272 45.43 41.83 20.65
C GLY A 272 45.89 43.28 20.84
N VAL A 273 45.73 43.85 22.04
CA VAL A 273 46.17 45.22 22.36
C VAL A 273 47.63 45.19 22.80
N ASN A 274 48.53 45.64 21.93
CA ASN A 274 49.93 45.82 22.28
C ASN A 274 50.12 47.13 23.05
N ILE A 275 50.97 47.12 24.08
CA ILE A 275 51.29 48.28 24.94
C ILE A 275 52.09 49.35 24.15
N HIS A 276 52.70 48.96 23.03
CA HIS A 276 53.46 49.84 22.15
C HIS A 276 52.53 50.55 21.13
N PRO A 277 52.36 51.90 21.21
CA PRO A 277 51.39 52.63 20.40
C PRO A 277 51.71 52.68 18.89
N TRP A 278 52.92 52.28 18.48
CA TRP A 278 53.36 52.27 17.07
C TRP A 278 53.18 50.90 16.38
N ILE A 279 52.70 49.87 17.08
CA ILE A 279 52.39 48.57 16.48
C ILE A 279 50.88 48.47 16.32
N ALA A 280 50.40 48.46 15.08
CA ALA A 280 48.98 48.32 14.79
C ALA A 280 48.44 47.02 15.40
N ALA A 281 47.41 47.13 16.25
CA ALA A 281 46.67 45.99 16.79
C ALA A 281 45.89 45.31 15.65
N ALA A 282 46.55 44.41 14.91
CA ALA A 282 45.94 43.69 13.80
C ALA A 282 45.10 42.48 14.24
N ALA A 283 45.25 42.04 15.49
CA ALA A 283 44.56 40.88 16.04
C ALA A 283 43.02 41.04 16.10
N PRO A 284 42.45 42.16 16.61
CA PRO A 284 41.00 42.33 16.63
C PRO A 284 40.34 42.27 15.24
N ALA A 285 40.94 42.90 14.23
CA ALA A 285 40.40 42.91 12.87
C ALA A 285 40.40 41.51 12.23
N LYS A 286 41.47 40.72 12.43
CA LYS A 286 41.51 39.33 11.96
C LYS A 286 40.54 38.43 12.69
N THR A 287 40.39 38.59 14.00
CA THR A 287 39.45 37.77 14.78
C THR A 287 38.01 38.08 14.41
N THR A 288 37.62 39.35 14.23
CA THR A 288 36.26 39.70 13.79
C THR A 288 35.90 39.06 12.44
N ALA A 289 36.82 39.09 11.47
CA ALA A 289 36.58 38.45 10.18
C ALA A 289 36.44 36.92 10.25
N ALA A 290 37.21 36.27 11.13
CA ALA A 290 37.09 34.82 11.37
C ALA A 290 35.78 34.46 12.08
N LEU A 291 35.35 35.27 13.05
CA LEU A 291 34.07 35.10 13.75
C LEU A 291 32.89 35.25 12.80
N ASP A 292 32.89 36.27 11.94
CA ASP A 292 31.80 36.49 10.98
C ASP A 292 31.63 35.29 10.04
N SER A 293 32.73 34.69 9.58
CA SER A 293 32.72 33.48 8.75
C SER A 293 32.15 32.27 9.50
N VAL A 294 32.59 32.03 10.74
CA VAL A 294 32.12 30.91 11.57
C VAL A 294 30.65 31.10 11.96
N ILE A 295 30.25 32.30 12.38
CA ILE A 295 28.87 32.61 12.79
C ILE A 295 27.92 32.52 11.59
N SER A 296 28.33 33.04 10.43
CA SER A 296 27.52 32.96 9.20
C SER A 296 27.29 31.50 8.76
N SER A 297 28.34 30.67 8.79
CA SER A 297 28.20 29.25 8.46
C SER A 297 27.33 28.49 9.48
N LEU A 298 27.44 28.79 10.78
CA LEU A 298 26.55 28.23 11.81
C LEU A 298 25.09 28.62 11.63
N TRP A 299 24.82 29.84 11.16
CA TRP A 299 23.46 30.28 10.86
C TRP A 299 22.87 29.50 9.68
N GLN A 300 23.65 29.32 8.61
CA GLN A 300 23.23 28.53 7.44
C GLN A 300 22.96 27.06 7.80
N THR A 301 23.82 26.43 8.61
CA THR A 301 23.60 25.04 9.04
C THR A 301 22.33 24.90 9.88
N ARG A 302 22.03 25.88 10.76
CA ARG A 302 20.80 25.87 11.55
C ARG A 302 19.54 26.04 10.71
N ALA A 303 19.59 26.90 9.69
CA ALA A 303 18.51 27.03 8.73
C ALA A 303 18.27 25.70 7.98
N ASN A 304 19.33 25.06 7.49
CA ASN A 304 19.26 23.75 6.84
C ASN A 304 18.70 22.66 7.76
N ALA A 305 19.06 22.67 9.03
CA ALA A 305 18.54 21.75 10.05
C ALA A 305 17.04 21.90 10.26
N THR A 306 16.56 23.14 10.28
CA THR A 306 15.13 23.47 10.42
C THR A 306 14.36 22.96 9.21
N PHE A 307 14.90 23.17 8.00
CA PHE A 307 14.30 22.59 6.79
C PHE A 307 14.33 21.07 6.80
N TRP A 308 15.42 20.45 7.26
CA TRP A 308 15.49 19.01 7.41
C TRP A 308 14.41 18.49 8.37
N TRP A 309 14.19 19.17 9.50
CA TRP A 309 13.13 18.83 10.45
C TRP A 309 11.75 18.87 9.79
N TRP A 310 11.40 19.97 9.09
CA TRP A 310 10.13 20.08 8.36
C TRP A 310 9.97 19.04 7.25
N ASN A 311 11.06 18.70 6.56
CA ASN A 311 10.97 17.86 5.37
C ASN A 311 10.92 16.36 5.68
N TYR A 312 11.60 15.91 6.74
CA TYR A 312 11.77 14.49 7.05
C TYR A 312 11.05 14.04 8.32
N LEU A 313 10.86 14.92 9.30
CA LEU A 313 10.32 14.54 10.63
C LEU A 313 8.86 14.92 10.80
N GLU A 314 8.35 15.89 10.03
CA GLU A 314 6.95 16.28 10.10
C GLU A 314 6.07 15.47 9.13
N PRO A 315 4.84 15.08 9.50
CA PRO A 315 3.96 14.26 8.66
C PRO A 315 3.59 14.90 7.32
N TYR A 316 3.62 16.23 7.24
CA TYR A 316 3.40 16.98 6.00
C TYR A 316 4.69 17.20 5.19
N GLY A 317 5.83 16.76 5.72
CA GLY A 317 7.12 16.82 5.04
C GLY A 317 7.11 16.00 3.76
N TYR A 318 7.64 16.58 2.67
CA TYR A 318 7.62 15.92 1.36
C TYR A 318 8.46 14.62 1.32
N LYS A 319 9.39 14.48 2.28
CA LYS A 319 10.28 13.34 2.51
C LYS A 319 10.05 12.73 3.90
N TYR A 320 8.82 12.80 4.41
CA TYR A 320 8.49 12.24 5.71
C TYR A 320 8.94 10.78 5.81
N ILE A 321 9.68 10.47 6.88
CA ILE A 321 10.39 9.21 7.02
C ILE A 321 9.48 8.01 7.26
N CYS A 322 8.30 8.24 7.84
CA CYS A 322 7.34 7.17 8.06
C CYS A 322 6.43 7.00 6.85
N SER A 323 6.11 5.75 6.50
CA SER A 323 5.12 5.47 5.46
C SER A 323 3.74 6.02 5.87
N THR A 324 3.11 6.80 4.98
CA THR A 324 1.72 7.25 5.18
C THR A 324 0.71 6.13 4.97
N ASN A 325 1.10 5.11 4.21
CA ASN A 325 0.21 4.05 3.75
C ASN A 325 0.33 2.76 4.56
N VAL A 326 1.48 2.54 5.22
CA VAL A 326 1.73 1.35 6.05
C VAL A 326 1.92 1.78 7.50
N LYS A 327 0.98 1.40 8.36
CA LYS A 327 1.08 1.59 9.81
C LYS A 327 1.43 0.26 10.46
N ILE A 328 2.67 0.15 10.96
CA ILE A 328 3.09 -0.93 11.86
C ILE A 328 2.97 -0.34 13.26
N CYS A 329 1.89 -0.69 13.96
CA CYS A 329 1.62 -0.26 15.34
C CYS A 329 2.01 -1.35 16.36
#